data_AF-A0A484AVC2-F1
#
_entry.id   AF-A0A484AVC2-F1
#
_cell.length_a   1.000
_cell.length_b   1.000
_cell.length_c   1.000
_cell.angle_alpha   90.00
_cell.angle_beta   90.00
_cell.angle_gamma   90.00
#
_symmetry.space_group_name_H-M   'P 1'
#
loop_
_entity.id
_entity.type
_entity.pdbx_description
1 polymer ?
#
loop_
_entity_poly.entity_id
_entity_poly.type
_entity_poly.pdbx_seq_one_letter_code
_entity_poly.pdbx_strand_id
1 'polypeptide(L)'
;MNVSTDFKPVLTRAALALKKSSDEAEFKALVFQEPQATITTNSPEKSSTDTSTGKTTNVKRPKEEDNEFDIKKARQEVLNFAISNQRTIKNKRKMEIFQLIKLGAKPPKKAYKNYKELKAERKRLQEAREERKKFHQLGKNQTGAASVKCNKKTKEKRRVPVANISQHYGKAEPKFKKRN
;
A
#
# COMPACT_ATOMS: atom_id res chain seq x y z
N MET A 1 10.46 -30.74 84.36
CA MET A 1 9.59 -30.44 83.22
C MET A 1 10.44 -30.55 81.95
N ASN A 2 10.32 -31.65 81.21
CA ASN A 2 11.04 -31.83 79.93
C ASN A 2 10.27 -31.12 78.83
N VAL A 3 10.80 -30.01 78.31
CA VAL A 3 10.23 -29.32 77.15
C VAL A 3 10.98 -29.79 75.90
N SER A 4 10.23 -30.42 74.99
CA SER A 4 10.74 -30.90 73.70
C SER A 4 11.09 -29.71 72.81
N THR A 5 12.35 -29.64 72.35
CA THR A 5 12.90 -28.56 71.51
C THR A 5 12.86 -28.88 70.02
N ASP A 6 11.85 -29.62 69.55
CA ASP A 6 11.75 -30.03 68.15
C ASP A 6 10.81 -29.13 67.34
N PHE A 7 11.06 -27.81 67.37
CA PHE A 7 10.35 -26.88 66.51
C PHE A 7 11.10 -26.69 65.19
N LYS A 8 10.54 -27.25 64.11
CA LYS A 8 11.01 -26.97 62.74
C LYS A 8 10.28 -25.74 62.20
N PRO A 9 10.97 -24.59 62.00
CA PRO A 9 10.30 -23.39 61.53
C PRO A 9 9.82 -23.57 60.07
N VAL A 10 8.54 -23.32 59.84
CA VAL A 10 7.92 -23.35 58.52
C VAL A 10 8.34 -22.09 57.75
N LEU A 11 9.00 -22.27 56.61
CA LEU A 11 9.48 -21.17 55.79
C LEU A 11 8.32 -20.34 55.24
N THR A 12 8.45 -19.02 55.32
CA THR A 12 7.47 -18.09 54.75
C THR A 12 7.58 -18.02 53.23
N ARG A 13 6.51 -17.59 52.56
CA ARG A 13 6.43 -17.48 51.10
C ARG A 13 7.53 -16.58 50.50
N ALA A 14 7.97 -15.56 51.24
CA ALA A 14 9.08 -14.69 50.86
C ALA A 14 10.44 -15.42 50.91
N ALA A 15 10.66 -16.27 51.92
CA ALA A 15 11.89 -17.05 52.05
C ALA A 15 12.06 -18.09 50.93
N LEU A 16 10.96 -18.62 50.38
CA LEU A 16 11.00 -19.51 49.22
C LEU A 16 11.34 -18.78 47.91
N ALA A 17 10.98 -17.50 47.77
CA ALA A 17 11.29 -16.71 46.58
C ALA A 17 12.79 -16.39 46.47
N LEU A 18 13.49 -16.29 47.60
CA LEU A 18 14.93 -16.00 47.66
C LEU A 18 15.83 -17.23 47.46
N LYS A 19 15.30 -18.45 47.53
CA LYS A 19 16.07 -19.69 47.33
C LYS A 19 16.35 -20.04 45.85
N LYS A 20 16.22 -19.08 44.92
CA LYS A 20 16.60 -19.24 43.51
C LYS A 20 17.83 -18.40 43.19
N SER A 21 18.99 -18.82 43.68
CA SER A 21 20.30 -18.48 43.09
C SER A 21 21.45 -19.24 43.78
N SER A 22 21.24 -20.50 44.15
CA SER A 22 22.33 -21.40 44.55
C SER A 22 22.73 -22.35 43.41
N ASP A 23 22.27 -22.07 42.19
CA ASP A 23 22.95 -22.51 40.99
C ASP A 23 23.84 -21.33 40.60
N GLU A 24 25.15 -21.55 40.67
CA GLU A 24 26.18 -20.62 40.23
C GLU A 24 26.03 -20.36 38.72
N ALA A 25 25.04 -19.56 38.35
CA ALA A 25 24.98 -18.95 37.05
C ALA A 25 26.02 -17.83 37.07
N GLU A 26 27.27 -18.19 36.76
CA GLU A 26 28.33 -17.26 36.39
C GLU A 26 27.73 -16.10 35.59
N PHE A 27 27.80 -14.92 36.19
CA PHE A 27 27.33 -13.68 35.57
C PHE A 27 28.13 -13.44 34.28
N LYS A 28 27.57 -13.84 33.13
CA LYS A 28 28.12 -13.52 31.81
C LYS A 28 27.60 -12.17 31.36
N ALA A 29 28.40 -11.13 31.60
CA ALA A 29 28.19 -9.83 30.98
C ALA A 29 28.45 -9.93 29.46
N LEU A 30 27.40 -9.79 28.65
CA LEU A 30 27.54 -9.61 27.21
C LEU A 30 27.94 -8.15 26.94
N VAL A 31 29.25 -7.91 26.80
CA VAL A 31 29.78 -6.62 26.35
C VAL A 31 29.76 -6.59 24.83
N PHE A 32 29.00 -5.66 24.24
CA PHE A 32 28.95 -5.46 22.80
C PHE A 32 30.23 -4.75 22.35
N GLN A 33 30.99 -5.40 21.46
CA GLN A 33 32.14 -4.80 20.80
C GLN A 33 31.78 -4.45 19.37
N GLU A 34 31.88 -3.17 19.02
CA GLU A 34 31.65 -2.69 17.66
C GLU A 34 32.67 -3.33 16.69
N PRO A 35 32.23 -3.82 15.52
CA PRO A 35 33.13 -4.41 14.54
C PRO A 35 34.05 -3.33 13.96
N GLN A 36 35.31 -3.34 14.41
CA GLN A 36 36.40 -2.60 13.78
C GLN A 36 36.62 -3.19 12.39
N ALA A 37 36.44 -2.38 11.35
CA ALA A 37 36.70 -2.77 9.98
C ALA A 37 38.16 -3.21 9.84
N THR A 38 38.39 -4.47 9.45
CA THR A 38 39.73 -5.00 9.23
C THR A 38 40.33 -4.33 8.00
N ILE A 39 41.24 -3.38 8.25
CA ILE A 39 42.18 -2.89 7.27
C ILE A 39 43.12 -4.05 6.96
N THR A 40 43.09 -4.49 5.70
CA THR A 40 43.81 -5.64 5.17
C THR A 40 45.32 -5.43 5.18
N THR A 41 46.06 -6.37 5.80
CA THR A 41 47.47 -6.61 5.47
C THR A 41 47.73 -8.11 5.33
N ASN A 42 47.72 -8.56 4.07
CA ASN A 42 48.48 -9.65 3.45
C ASN A 42 48.81 -10.93 4.25
N SER A 43 48.12 -12.02 3.90
CA SER A 43 48.67 -13.38 3.79
C SER A 43 47.79 -14.19 2.82
N PRO A 44 48.35 -14.98 1.87
CA PRO A 44 47.58 -15.74 0.91
C PRO A 44 47.16 -17.08 1.53
N GLU A 45 45.94 -17.55 1.25
CA GLU A 45 45.69 -18.93 0.81
C GLU A 45 44.21 -19.21 0.49
N LYS A 46 44.03 -19.71 -0.74
CA LYS A 46 43.07 -20.73 -1.23
C LYS A 46 41.56 -20.44 -1.36
N SER A 47 41.23 -20.33 -2.66
CA SER A 47 40.14 -21.01 -3.39
C SER A 47 38.69 -20.70 -3.03
N SER A 48 38.05 -19.90 -3.88
CA SER A 48 36.94 -20.40 -4.70
C SER A 48 36.71 -19.46 -5.89
N THR A 49 36.69 -20.05 -7.07
CA THR A 49 36.22 -19.45 -8.31
C THR A 49 34.73 -19.19 -8.19
N ASP A 50 34.35 -17.91 -8.17
CA ASP A 50 33.06 -17.46 -8.70
C ASP A 50 33.23 -16.06 -9.27
N THR A 51 33.45 -16.01 -10.58
CA THR A 51 33.33 -14.81 -11.39
C THR A 51 31.88 -14.32 -11.36
N SER A 52 31.57 -13.42 -10.44
CA SER A 52 30.44 -12.51 -10.54
C SER A 52 30.97 -11.08 -10.69
N THR A 53 31.20 -10.68 -11.94
CA THR A 53 31.34 -9.28 -12.32
C THR A 53 30.01 -8.58 -12.08
N GLY A 54 29.86 -7.96 -10.91
CA GLY A 54 28.66 -7.26 -10.48
C GLY A 54 29.00 -6.04 -9.64
N LYS A 55 29.54 -5.01 -10.30
CA LYS A 55 29.59 -3.59 -9.92
C LYS A 55 29.26 -3.31 -8.45
N THR A 56 30.29 -3.08 -7.63
CA THR A 56 30.15 -2.42 -6.34
C THR A 56 29.57 -1.03 -6.58
N THR A 57 28.26 -0.87 -6.46
CA THR A 57 27.65 0.45 -6.36
C THR A 57 28.14 1.03 -5.05
N ASN A 58 29.17 1.87 -5.14
CA ASN A 58 29.63 2.73 -4.08
C ASN A 58 28.38 3.47 -3.56
N VAL A 59 27.83 3.01 -2.44
CA VAL A 59 26.66 3.62 -1.79
C VAL A 59 27.17 4.97 -1.30
N LYS A 60 27.06 5.98 -2.15
CA LYS A 60 27.26 7.37 -1.74
C LYS A 60 26.32 7.56 -0.57
N ARG A 61 26.91 7.80 0.62
CA ARG A 61 26.19 8.34 1.77
C ARG A 61 25.35 9.50 1.24
N PRO A 62 24.05 9.57 1.57
CA PRO A 62 23.22 10.66 1.08
C PRO A 62 23.93 11.94 1.50
N LYS A 63 24.41 12.70 0.51
CA LYS A 63 24.76 14.09 0.75
C LYS A 63 23.49 14.72 1.29
N GLU A 64 23.61 15.60 2.28
CA GLU A 64 22.49 16.39 2.77
C GLU A 64 21.82 17.03 1.55
N GLU A 65 20.72 16.40 1.10
CA GLU A 65 20.00 16.82 -0.09
C GLU A 65 19.41 18.17 0.29
N ASP A 66 19.70 19.20 -0.49
CA ASP A 66 18.94 20.44 -0.49
C ASP A 66 17.45 20.06 -0.39
N ASN A 67 16.71 20.66 0.55
CA ASN A 67 15.33 20.31 0.89
C ASN A 67 14.33 20.67 -0.23
N GLU A 68 14.64 20.32 -1.48
CA GLU A 68 13.78 20.46 -2.62
C GLU A 68 12.85 19.24 -2.74
N PHE A 69 11.56 19.55 -2.89
CA PHE A 69 10.52 18.55 -2.97
C PHE A 69 10.48 17.91 -4.37
N ASP A 70 11.19 16.78 -4.55
CA ASP A 70 11.04 15.94 -5.75
C ASP A 70 9.80 15.03 -5.64
N ILE A 71 8.84 15.26 -6.53
CA ILE A 71 7.62 14.48 -6.65
C ILE A 71 7.92 12.98 -6.87
N LYS A 72 8.99 12.62 -7.60
CA LYS A 72 9.34 11.21 -7.85
C LYS A 72 9.78 10.52 -6.56
N LYS A 73 10.63 11.20 -5.78
CA LYS A 73 11.07 10.73 -4.46
C LYS A 73 9.88 10.59 -3.51
N ALA A 74 9.02 11.60 -3.43
CA ALA A 74 7.80 11.56 -2.62
C ALA A 74 6.88 10.38 -3.00
N ARG A 75 6.68 10.10 -4.29
CA ARG A 75 5.91 8.92 -4.74
C ARG A 75 6.52 7.61 -4.27
N GLN A 76 7.84 7.50 -4.31
CA GLN A 76 8.54 6.30 -3.86
C GLN A 76 8.46 6.14 -2.34
N GLU A 77 8.57 7.23 -1.58
CA GLU A 77 8.40 7.23 -0.13
C GLU A 77 6.98 6.84 0.29
N VAL A 78 5.95 7.38 -0.37
CA VAL A 78 4.55 6.98 -0.15
C VAL A 78 4.36 5.49 -0.42
N LEU A 79 4.97 4.97 -1.49
CA LEU A 79 4.91 3.55 -1.82
C LEU A 79 5.63 2.71 -0.76
N ASN A 80 6.83 3.11 -0.34
CA ASN A 80 7.59 2.43 0.71
C ASN A 80 6.82 2.43 2.05
N PHE A 81 6.18 3.54 2.39
CA PHE A 81 5.31 3.66 3.57
C PHE A 81 4.10 2.73 3.49
N ALA A 82 3.46 2.65 2.33
CA ALA A 82 2.34 1.73 2.12
C ALA A 82 2.77 0.26 2.29
N ILE A 83 3.98 -0.10 1.84
CA ILE A 83 4.53 -1.45 2.01
C ILE A 83 4.88 -1.73 3.47
N SER A 84 5.55 -0.80 4.15
CA SER A 84 6.00 -0.98 5.52
C SER A 84 4.84 -1.04 6.52
N ASN A 85 3.77 -0.29 6.29
CA ASN A 85 2.60 -0.22 7.17
C ASN A 85 1.58 -1.34 6.95
N GLN A 86 1.87 -2.33 6.10
CA GLN A 86 0.94 -3.42 5.84
C GLN A 86 0.93 -4.45 6.99
N ARG A 87 -0.15 -4.44 7.79
CA ARG A 87 -0.31 -5.36 8.94
C ARG A 87 -0.39 -6.83 8.56
N THR A 88 -0.98 -7.14 7.40
CA THR A 88 -1.15 -8.53 6.94
C THR A 88 0.08 -9.01 6.17
N ILE A 89 0.78 -10.00 6.72
CA ILE A 89 2.02 -10.58 6.15
C ILE A 89 1.81 -11.02 4.69
N LYS A 90 0.66 -11.61 4.37
CA LYS A 90 0.32 -12.05 3.00
C LYS A 90 0.30 -10.88 2.01
N ASN A 91 -0.17 -9.71 2.42
CA ASN A 91 -0.23 -8.55 1.54
C ASN A 91 1.13 -7.87 1.44
N LYS A 92 1.89 -7.82 2.53
CA LYS A 92 3.28 -7.32 2.54
C LYS A 92 4.14 -8.09 1.53
N ARG A 93 4.12 -9.43 1.58
CA ARG A 93 4.81 -10.30 0.62
C ARG A 93 4.39 -10.05 -0.84
N LYS A 94 3.10 -9.82 -1.10
CA LYS A 94 2.63 -9.52 -2.46
C LYS A 94 3.20 -8.20 -2.98
N MET A 95 3.30 -7.18 -2.14
CA MET A 95 3.89 -5.90 -2.52
C MET A 95 5.40 -5.99 -2.73
N GLU A 96 6.11 -6.73 -1.88
CA GLU A 96 7.55 -7.01 -2.05
C GLU A 96 7.82 -7.74 -3.37
N ILE A 97 7.05 -8.79 -3.67
CA ILE A 97 7.14 -9.50 -4.95
C ILE A 97 6.87 -8.57 -6.13
N PHE A 98 5.85 -7.70 -6.03
CA PHE A 98 5.55 -6.72 -7.07
C PHE A 98 6.71 -5.74 -7.31
N GLN A 99 7.31 -5.25 -6.22
CA GLN A 99 8.48 -4.36 -6.28
C GLN A 99 9.67 -5.07 -6.95
N LEU A 100 9.97 -6.31 -6.55
CA LEU A 100 11.02 -7.11 -7.16
C LEU A 100 10.79 -7.31 -8.67
N ILE A 101 9.56 -7.62 -9.08
CA ILE A 101 9.21 -7.76 -10.50
C ILE A 101 9.41 -6.44 -11.25
N LYS A 102 9.02 -5.31 -10.66
CA LYS A 102 9.25 -3.98 -11.24
C LYS A 102 10.74 -3.67 -11.40
N LEU A 103 11.58 -4.18 -10.51
CA LEU A 103 13.04 -4.11 -10.58
C LEU A 103 13.66 -5.12 -11.56
N GLY A 104 12.85 -5.95 -12.22
CA GLY A 104 13.29 -6.91 -13.23
C GLY A 104 13.42 -8.35 -12.74
N ALA A 105 13.03 -8.65 -11.50
CA ALA A 105 13.00 -10.03 -11.03
C ALA A 105 11.93 -10.85 -11.78
N LYS A 106 12.21 -12.15 -11.97
CA LYS A 106 11.25 -13.06 -12.60
C LYS A 106 10.02 -13.24 -11.71
N PRO A 107 8.79 -13.16 -12.25
CA PRO A 107 7.59 -13.37 -11.47
C PRO A 107 7.49 -14.81 -10.94
N PRO A 108 6.82 -15.03 -9.79
CA PRO A 108 6.65 -16.35 -9.22
C PRO A 108 5.84 -17.25 -10.16
N LYS A 109 6.16 -18.55 -10.18
CA LYS A 109 5.44 -19.54 -10.97
C LYS A 109 3.99 -19.64 -10.48
N LYS A 110 3.05 -19.67 -11.43
CA LYS A 110 1.63 -19.89 -11.12
C LYS A 110 1.42 -21.34 -10.69
N ALA A 111 0.42 -21.56 -9.82
CA ALA A 111 -0.01 -22.91 -9.49
C ALA A 111 -0.45 -23.67 -10.74
N TYR A 112 -0.16 -24.96 -10.79
CA TYR A 112 -0.62 -25.84 -11.86
C TYR A 112 -2.16 -25.91 -11.84
N LYS A 113 -2.77 -25.89 -13.03
CA LYS A 113 -4.21 -26.02 -13.24
C LYS A 113 -4.44 -26.84 -14.51
N ASN A 114 -5.54 -27.59 -14.57
CA ASN A 114 -5.91 -28.32 -15.78
C ASN A 114 -6.20 -27.32 -16.93
N TYR A 115 -5.83 -27.68 -18.16
CA TYR A 115 -6.04 -26.81 -19.33
C TYR A 115 -7.51 -26.43 -19.54
N LYS A 116 -8.45 -27.36 -19.34
CA LYS A 116 -9.90 -27.09 -19.51
C LYS A 116 -10.38 -26.04 -18.51
N GLU A 117 -9.95 -26.15 -17.25
CA GLU A 117 -10.27 -25.20 -16.18
C GLU A 117 -9.66 -23.82 -16.44
N LEU A 118 -8.39 -23.79 -16.86
CA LEU A 118 -7.68 -22.55 -17.16
C LEU A 118 -8.33 -21.81 -18.34
N LYS A 119 -8.79 -22.53 -19.37
CA LYS A 119 -9.51 -21.95 -20.51
C LYS A 119 -10.87 -21.39 -20.08
N ALA A 120 -11.61 -22.12 -19.24
CA ALA A 120 -12.89 -21.67 -18.71
C ALA A 120 -12.74 -20.42 -17.83
N GLU A 121 -11.73 -20.38 -16.95
CA GLU A 121 -11.43 -19.22 -16.11
C GLU A 121 -11.10 -17.97 -16.95
N ARG A 122 -10.27 -18.12 -17.99
CA ARG A 122 -9.94 -17.02 -18.90
C ARG A 122 -11.17 -16.50 -19.63
N LYS A 123 -12.03 -17.39 -20.13
CA LYS A 123 -13.26 -17.00 -20.82
C LYS A 123 -14.19 -16.22 -19.90
N ARG A 124 -14.42 -16.70 -18.68
CA ARG A 124 -15.24 -16.02 -17.66
C ARG A 124 -14.68 -14.63 -17.30
N LEU A 125 -13.36 -14.51 -17.14
CA LEU A 125 -12.72 -13.22 -16.87
C LEU A 125 -12.84 -12.25 -18.05
N GLN A 126 -12.81 -12.75 -19.28
CA GLN A 126 -12.99 -11.94 -20.48
C GLN A 126 -14.43 -11.45 -20.60
N GLU A 127 -15.42 -12.32 -20.43
CA GLU A 127 -16.85 -11.99 -20.44
C GLU A 127 -17.16 -10.91 -19.38
N ALA A 128 -16.70 -11.08 -18.14
CA ALA A 128 -16.87 -10.08 -17.09
C ALA A 128 -16.21 -8.73 -17.43
N ARG A 129 -15.08 -8.75 -18.15
CA ARG A 129 -14.39 -7.53 -18.60
C ARG A 129 -15.17 -6.84 -19.73
N GLU A 130 -15.73 -7.61 -20.65
CA GLU A 130 -16.56 -7.10 -21.75
C GLU A 130 -17.87 -6.53 -21.23
N GLU A 131 -18.54 -7.20 -20.29
CA GLU A 131 -19.71 -6.68 -19.59
C GLU A 131 -19.39 -5.36 -18.90
N ARG A 132 -18.27 -5.27 -18.18
CA ARG A 132 -17.84 -4.02 -17.54
C ARG A 132 -17.57 -2.91 -18.55
N LYS A 133 -17.00 -3.23 -19.72
CA LYS A 133 -16.77 -2.25 -20.80
C LYS A 133 -18.09 -1.78 -21.42
N LYS A 134 -19.01 -2.68 -21.74
CA LYS A 134 -20.35 -2.37 -22.26
C LYS A 134 -21.09 -1.44 -21.29
N PHE A 135 -21.01 -1.76 -20.01
CA PHE A 135 -21.64 -0.96 -18.97
C PHE A 135 -21.03 0.45 -18.83
N HIS A 136 -19.71 0.56 -18.99
CA HIS A 136 -19.04 1.85 -19.01
C HIS A 136 -19.39 2.67 -20.27
N GLN A 137 -19.52 2.02 -21.42
CA GLN A 137 -19.95 2.65 -22.68
C GLN A 137 -21.36 3.23 -22.59
N LEU A 138 -22.25 2.60 -21.81
CA LEU A 138 -23.58 3.12 -21.49
C LEU A 138 -23.55 4.32 -20.52
N GLY A 139 -22.36 4.81 -20.15
CA GLY A 139 -22.19 5.92 -19.24
C GLY A 139 -22.63 5.58 -17.81
N LYS A 140 -22.61 4.31 -17.42
CA LYS A 140 -22.96 3.85 -16.06
C LYS A 140 -21.72 3.35 -15.31
N ASN A 141 -21.62 3.70 -14.03
CA ASN A 141 -20.63 3.18 -13.08
C ASN A 141 -21.00 1.77 -12.68
N GLN A 142 -20.05 0.96 -12.16
CA GLN A 142 -20.21 -0.47 -11.77
C GLN A 142 -21.51 -0.82 -10.99
N THR A 143 -22.10 0.13 -10.27
CA THR A 143 -23.37 -0.01 -9.51
C THR A 143 -24.63 0.38 -10.31
N GLY A 144 -24.53 0.71 -11.60
CA GLY A 144 -25.65 1.16 -12.45
C GLY A 144 -25.97 2.65 -12.41
N ALA A 145 -25.28 3.41 -11.56
CA ALA A 145 -25.45 4.85 -11.48
C ALA A 145 -24.86 5.55 -12.70
N ALA A 146 -25.49 6.64 -13.17
CA ALA A 146 -24.92 7.46 -14.23
C ALA A 146 -23.53 7.98 -13.82
N SER A 147 -22.56 7.82 -14.73
CA SER A 147 -21.18 8.27 -14.55
C SER A 147 -21.07 9.79 -14.61
N VAL A 148 -21.97 10.42 -15.38
CA VAL A 148 -22.08 11.88 -15.45
C VAL A 148 -23.08 12.36 -14.39
N LYS A 149 -22.70 13.41 -13.65
CA LYS A 149 -23.63 14.16 -12.80
C LYS A 149 -24.67 14.82 -13.72
N CYS A 150 -25.83 14.20 -13.88
CA CYS A 150 -26.97 14.89 -14.45
C CYS A 150 -27.36 15.99 -13.44
N ASN A 151 -26.96 17.23 -13.73
CA ASN A 151 -27.39 18.40 -12.97
C ASN A 151 -28.92 18.44 -13.01
N LYS A 152 -29.57 17.97 -11.95
CA LYS A 152 -31.01 18.15 -11.74
C LYS A 152 -31.27 19.61 -11.40
N LYS A 153 -31.13 20.49 -12.39
CA LYS A 153 -31.81 21.78 -12.40
C LYS A 153 -33.14 21.59 -13.12
N THR A 154 -34.05 20.85 -12.50
CA THR A 154 -35.48 20.94 -12.81
C THR A 154 -35.97 22.31 -12.32
N LYS A 155 -35.70 23.36 -13.09
CA LYS A 155 -36.59 24.52 -13.11
C LYS A 155 -37.73 24.11 -14.03
N GLU A 156 -38.90 23.81 -13.46
CA GLU A 156 -40.14 23.68 -14.21
C GLU A 156 -40.37 24.97 -15.00
N LYS A 157 -39.92 25.03 -16.26
CA LYS A 157 -40.45 26.00 -17.21
C LYS A 157 -41.77 25.42 -17.69
N ARG A 158 -42.84 25.66 -16.93
CA ARG A 158 -44.20 25.45 -17.43
C ARG A 158 -44.33 26.25 -18.73
N ARG A 159 -44.61 25.57 -19.85
CA ARG A 159 -44.91 26.23 -21.12
C ARG A 159 -46.20 27.01 -20.92
N VAL A 160 -46.15 28.33 -21.12
CA VAL A 160 -47.35 29.17 -21.17
C VAL A 160 -48.18 28.70 -22.39
N PRO A 161 -49.51 28.59 -22.29
CA PRO A 161 -50.34 28.20 -23.42
C PRO A 161 -50.09 29.10 -24.64
N VAL A 162 -50.11 28.50 -25.83
CA VAL A 162 -49.88 29.13 -27.15
C VAL A 162 -50.79 30.34 -27.38
N ALA A 163 -51.94 30.41 -26.69
CA ALA A 163 -52.88 31.53 -26.72
C ALA A 163 -52.26 32.88 -26.29
N ASN A 164 -51.19 32.88 -25.49
CA ASN A 164 -50.59 34.12 -24.96
C ASN A 164 -49.34 34.60 -25.72
N ILE A 165 -49.00 33.99 -26.86
CA ILE A 165 -47.81 34.36 -27.65
C ILE A 165 -47.87 35.82 -28.12
N SER A 166 -49.07 36.36 -28.37
CA SER A 166 -49.26 37.74 -28.81
C SER A 166 -49.10 38.80 -27.72
N GLN A 167 -48.96 38.41 -26.44
CA GLN A 167 -48.88 39.37 -25.33
C GLN A 167 -47.50 40.06 -25.22
N HIS A 168 -46.47 39.49 -25.83
CA HIS A 168 -45.10 40.02 -25.78
C HIS A 168 -44.67 40.77 -27.05
N TYR A 169 -45.47 40.74 -28.11
CA TYR A 169 -45.19 41.53 -29.31
C TYR A 169 -45.84 42.90 -29.16
N GLY A 170 -45.01 43.94 -29.05
CA GLY A 170 -45.46 45.33 -29.01
C GLY A 170 -46.19 45.70 -30.31
N LYS A 171 -47.32 46.41 -30.20
CA LYS A 171 -48.02 46.98 -31.35
C LYS A 171 -47.11 48.01 -32.03
N ALA A 172 -46.76 47.78 -33.29
CA ALA A 172 -46.00 48.75 -34.07
C ALA A 172 -46.95 49.80 -34.66
N GLU A 173 -46.76 51.07 -34.29
CA GLU A 173 -47.46 52.20 -34.93
C GLU A 173 -46.62 52.73 -36.10
N PRO A 174 -47.03 52.51 -37.36
CA PRO A 174 -46.28 53.01 -38.50
C PRO A 174 -46.47 54.52 -38.66
N LYS A 175 -45.37 55.28 -38.58
CA LYS A 175 -45.35 56.72 -38.84
C LYS A 175 -45.35 57.00 -40.34
N PHE A 176 -46.49 56.85 -41.00
CA PHE A 176 -46.64 57.31 -42.38
C PHE A 176 -46.66 58.85 -42.40
N LYS A 177 -45.70 59.47 -43.10
CA LYS A 177 -45.77 60.91 -43.39
C LYS A 177 -46.90 61.15 -44.39
N LYS A 178 -47.93 61.91 -44.00
CA LYS A 178 -48.92 62.42 -44.94
C LYS A 178 -48.20 63.30 -45.95
N ARG A 179 -48.33 62.98 -47.25
CA ARG A 179 -47.93 63.89 -48.32
C ARG A 179 -49.03 64.95 -48.43
N ASN A 180 -48.64 66.22 -48.32
CA ASN A 180 -49.46 67.37 -48.70
C ASN A 180 -49.64 67.39 -50.22
#